data_AF-A0A6G0YIF1-F1
#
_entry.id   AF-A0A6G0YIF1-F1
#
_cell.length_a   1.000
_cell.length_b   1.000
_cell.length_c   1.000
_cell.angle_alpha   90.00
_cell.angle_beta   90.00
_cell.angle_gamma   90.00
#
_symmetry.space_group_name_H-M   'P 1'
#
loop_
_entity.id
_entity.type
_entity.pdbx_description
1 polymer ?
#
loop_
_entity_poly.entity_id
_entity_poly.type
_entity_poly.pdbx_seq_one_letter_code
_entity_poly.pdbx_strand_id
1 'polypeptide(L)'
;FMLARYANSNRGVFHPSLSQDARSCSPAYYYEQTSRTLLNRDKKTTSESDIEKYAQDNLNIHKKGIFRKKFSVRDMLSWSKDPIRKPMLVLSDKALKKEACDLFKLVQTYMSDRKAKLGMTLNSVALEICMTGFMKPTLRDELYIQICRQTTENPRKESLRRGWELLAICLSFFPPSPKLQKYLESYMERHRDPGLDSYATEVGRWPVHVQVSHYASVATKRLHRMGVDGKKAVRRPTLEDIEQARMQIFRPSLFGNTITEVIDLQKERFPNYKLPWVQTTLSELVLRHRGDQTEGIFRVPADMDEVMTLKSRLDVWEVPGSEELTDAHTPASLLKLWYRELYEPLVPDHMYAECIAAHQDARRAIAIIHRLPPINKAVLAYLIHFLQLFTKPEVVQVTKMDASNLAMVMAPNCLRCTSIDPRVIFDNARKEMAFMRLLILHFDASFMEGVY
;
A
#
# COMPACT_ATOMS: atom_id res chain seq x y z
N PHE A 1 3.60 -27.52 22.28
CA PHE A 1 3.72 -27.44 23.75
C PHE A 1 3.95 -26.01 24.29
N MET A 2 3.47 -24.96 23.61
CA MET A 2 3.35 -23.61 24.22
C MET A 2 2.20 -22.84 23.56
N LEU A 3 0.97 -23.15 23.97
CA LEU A 3 -0.22 -22.29 23.85
C LEU A 3 -1.35 -22.70 24.83
N ALA A 4 -1.06 -23.61 25.76
CA ALA A 4 -2.00 -24.06 26.79
C ALA A 4 -1.93 -23.23 28.10
N ARG A 5 -1.28 -22.05 28.10
CA ARG A 5 -1.18 -21.20 29.30
C ARG A 5 -1.82 -19.81 29.20
N TYR A 6 -2.55 -19.51 28.13
CA TYR A 6 -3.19 -18.18 27.97
C TYR A 6 -4.71 -18.24 27.79
N ALA A 7 -5.36 -19.24 28.39
CA ALA A 7 -6.82 -19.37 28.41
C ALA A 7 -7.46 -19.18 29.81
N ASN A 8 -6.72 -18.75 30.83
CA ASN A 8 -7.29 -18.54 32.17
C ASN A 8 -6.57 -17.43 32.94
N SER A 9 -6.86 -16.18 32.59
CA SER A 9 -6.82 -15.05 33.53
C SER A 9 -7.44 -13.82 32.86
N ASN A 10 -8.76 -13.69 32.94
CA ASN A 10 -9.43 -12.40 32.86
C ASN A 10 -10.82 -12.53 33.49
N ARG A 11 -10.83 -12.59 34.82
CA ARG A 11 -12.00 -12.28 35.65
C ARG A 11 -11.58 -11.34 36.76
N GLY A 12 -11.95 -10.07 36.61
CA GLY A 12 -12.10 -9.06 37.67
C GLY A 12 -10.84 -8.65 38.42
N VAL A 13 -10.56 -7.35 38.50
CA VAL A 13 -10.99 -6.48 39.62
C VAL A 13 -10.43 -5.08 39.32
N PHE A 14 -11.34 -4.11 39.19
CA PHE A 14 -11.02 -2.68 39.29
C PHE A 14 -10.64 -2.37 40.73
N HIS A 15 -9.47 -1.76 40.97
CA HIS A 15 -9.30 -0.84 42.09
C HIS A 15 -8.23 0.23 41.75
N PRO A 16 -8.41 1.50 42.18
CA PRO A 16 -7.59 2.64 41.78
C PRO A 16 -6.50 2.99 42.80
N SER A 17 -5.65 3.96 42.45
CA SER A 17 -4.52 4.59 43.21
C SER A 17 -3.15 3.95 42.90
N LEU A 18 -2.05 4.63 42.58
CA LEU A 18 -1.63 6.05 42.59
C LEU A 18 -0.39 6.19 41.68
N SER A 19 -0.32 7.25 40.86
CA SER A 19 0.85 8.14 40.79
C SER A 19 0.54 9.26 39.77
N GLN A 20 0.25 10.43 40.32
CA GLN A 20 0.24 11.70 39.63
C GLN A 20 1.69 12.01 39.24
N ASP A 21 1.96 12.19 37.94
CA ASP A 21 2.96 13.08 37.35
C ASP A 21 3.42 12.63 35.94
N ALA A 22 2.45 12.31 35.09
CA ALA A 22 2.59 12.49 33.65
C ALA A 22 1.37 13.28 33.21
N ARG A 23 1.53 14.58 32.95
CA ARG A 23 0.49 15.37 32.27
C ARG A 23 0.28 14.71 30.91
N SER A 24 -0.76 13.91 30.81
CA SER A 24 -1.32 13.42 29.57
C SER A 24 -1.62 14.63 28.71
N CYS A 25 -0.79 14.84 27.69
CA CYS A 25 -0.99 15.88 26.71
C CYS A 25 -2.24 15.50 25.92
N SER A 26 -3.39 16.09 26.28
CA SER A 26 -4.66 15.84 25.60
C SER A 26 -4.51 16.14 24.11
N PRO A 27 -5.10 15.34 23.20
CA PRO A 27 -5.09 15.65 21.78
C PRO A 27 -5.71 17.02 21.42
N ALA A 28 -6.51 17.60 22.34
CA ALA A 28 -6.99 18.97 22.23
C ALA A 28 -5.85 20.03 22.32
N TYR A 29 -4.79 19.74 23.07
CA TYR A 29 -3.59 20.60 23.15
C TYR A 29 -2.79 20.57 21.84
N TYR A 30 -2.67 19.38 21.23
CA TYR A 30 -2.12 19.24 19.88
C TYR A 30 -2.96 19.99 18.85
N TYR A 31 -4.30 19.92 18.94
CA TYR A 31 -5.23 20.65 18.06
C TYR A 31 -5.03 22.17 18.10
N GLU A 32 -4.78 22.76 19.28
CA GLU A 32 -4.49 24.19 19.41
C GLU A 32 -3.13 24.60 18.83
N GLN A 33 -2.11 23.73 18.96
CA GLN A 33 -0.78 23.96 18.39
C GLN A 33 -0.74 23.76 16.87
N THR A 34 -1.35 22.70 16.32
CA THR A 34 -1.39 22.42 14.87
C THR A 34 -2.26 23.42 14.13
N SER A 35 -3.41 23.83 14.68
CA SER A 35 -4.24 24.89 14.08
C SER A 35 -3.48 26.22 13.95
N ARG A 36 -2.66 26.59 14.94
CA ARG A 36 -1.80 27.80 14.89
C ARG A 36 -0.64 27.66 13.90
N THR A 37 -0.14 26.45 13.67
CA THR A 37 0.99 26.20 12.76
C THR A 37 0.52 26.16 11.29
N LEU A 38 -0.65 25.57 11.04
CA LEU A 38 -1.28 25.50 9.71
C LEU A 38 -1.67 26.90 9.18
N LEU A 39 -2.26 27.75 10.02
CA LEU A 39 -2.62 29.13 9.66
C LEU A 39 -1.39 30.03 9.39
N ASN A 40 -0.22 29.67 9.92
CA ASN A 40 1.03 30.43 9.71
C ASN A 40 1.85 29.95 8.50
N ARG A 41 1.52 28.79 7.91
CA ARG A 41 2.25 28.22 6.76
C ARG A 41 1.86 28.87 5.42
N ASP A 42 0.77 29.63 5.39
CA ASP A 42 0.30 30.45 4.25
C ASP A 42 1.27 31.57 3.81
N LYS A 43 2.46 31.67 4.42
CA LYS A 43 3.43 32.74 4.13
C LYS A 43 4.82 32.30 3.61
N LYS A 44 5.03 31.04 3.19
CA LYS A 44 6.34 30.65 2.61
C LYS A 44 6.26 29.96 1.24
N THR A 45 6.67 30.75 0.23
CA THR A 45 7.33 30.42 -1.04
C THR A 45 6.57 29.58 -2.07
N THR A 46 6.23 30.20 -3.20
CA THR A 46 5.88 29.57 -4.47
C THR A 46 7.03 28.67 -4.93
N SER A 47 6.92 27.37 -4.64
CA SER A 47 7.84 26.34 -5.13
C SER A 47 7.88 26.36 -6.67
N GLU A 48 9.02 26.04 -7.28
CA GLU A 48 9.12 25.84 -8.74
C GLU A 48 8.21 24.73 -9.28
N SER A 49 7.68 23.88 -8.39
CA SER A 49 6.72 22.82 -8.64
C SER A 49 5.29 23.13 -8.23
N ASP A 50 4.91 24.41 -8.06
CA ASP A 50 3.53 24.77 -7.75
C ASP A 50 2.57 24.34 -8.89
N ILE A 51 1.46 23.70 -8.54
CA ILE A 51 0.39 23.33 -9.47
C ILE A 51 -0.15 24.54 -10.24
N GLU A 52 -0.12 25.74 -9.65
CA GLU A 52 -0.44 26.98 -10.34
C GLU A 52 0.51 27.26 -11.50
N LYS A 53 1.80 26.94 -11.36
CA LYS A 53 2.79 27.08 -12.44
C LYS A 53 2.53 26.08 -13.57
N TYR A 54 2.26 24.81 -13.23
CA TYR A 54 1.83 23.84 -14.25
C TYR A 54 0.58 24.34 -14.99
N ALA A 55 -0.36 24.93 -14.25
CA ALA A 55 -1.59 25.41 -14.80
C ALA A 55 -1.42 26.63 -15.72
N GLN A 56 -0.49 27.54 -15.41
CA GLN A 56 -0.13 28.66 -16.29
C GLN A 56 0.33 28.17 -17.67
N ASP A 57 1.13 27.10 -17.69
CA ASP A 57 1.75 26.58 -18.92
C ASP A 57 0.86 25.59 -19.69
N ASN A 58 -0.10 24.94 -19.03
CA ASN A 58 -0.82 23.78 -19.58
C ASN A 58 -2.35 23.89 -19.59
N LEU A 59 -2.95 24.84 -18.84
CA LEU A 59 -4.40 25.00 -18.86
C LEU A 59 -4.88 25.65 -20.17
N ASN A 60 -6.01 25.15 -20.66
CA ASN A 60 -6.78 25.78 -21.70
C ASN A 60 -7.49 27.02 -21.12
N ILE A 61 -6.88 28.20 -21.23
CA ILE A 61 -7.41 29.43 -20.61
C ILE A 61 -8.76 29.82 -21.24
N HIS A 62 -9.84 29.75 -20.45
CA HIS A 62 -11.18 30.15 -20.89
C HIS A 62 -11.39 31.67 -20.73
N LYS A 63 -12.22 32.27 -21.60
CA LYS A 63 -12.67 33.68 -21.51
C LYS A 63 -14.15 33.72 -21.11
N LYS A 64 -14.58 34.63 -20.21
CA LYS A 64 -15.99 34.80 -19.79
C LYS A 64 -16.53 36.21 -20.09
N GLY A 65 -17.81 36.27 -20.47
CA GLY A 65 -18.60 37.51 -20.58
C GLY A 65 -18.42 38.31 -21.89
N ILE A 66 -19.29 39.29 -22.10
CA ILE A 66 -19.30 40.20 -23.26
C ILE A 66 -17.97 40.99 -23.37
N PHE A 67 -17.24 41.14 -22.26
CA PHE A 67 -15.94 41.82 -22.18
C PHE A 67 -14.71 40.89 -22.24
N ARG A 68 -14.87 39.57 -22.44
CA ARG A 68 -13.75 38.61 -22.63
C ARG A 68 -12.66 38.67 -21.54
N LYS A 69 -13.00 38.91 -20.27
CA LYS A 69 -12.00 38.90 -19.18
C LYS A 69 -11.45 37.47 -19.04
N LYS A 70 -10.12 37.32 -19.06
CA LYS A 70 -9.44 36.03 -18.85
C LYS A 70 -9.66 35.62 -17.38
N PHE A 71 -9.98 34.35 -17.13
CA PHE A 71 -9.90 33.81 -15.77
C PHE A 71 -8.45 33.87 -15.29
N SER A 72 -8.23 34.16 -14.00
CA SER A 72 -6.91 33.93 -13.41
C SER A 72 -6.67 32.42 -13.27
N VAL A 73 -5.41 32.00 -13.23
CA VAL A 73 -5.07 30.58 -13.03
C VAL A 73 -5.63 30.06 -11.70
N ARG A 74 -5.62 30.91 -10.66
CA ARG A 74 -6.26 30.63 -9.39
C ARG A 74 -7.75 30.34 -9.54
N ASP A 75 -8.52 31.21 -10.21
CA ASP A 75 -9.96 30.97 -10.45
C ASP A 75 -10.22 29.69 -11.28
N MET A 76 -9.28 29.33 -12.15
CA MET A 76 -9.35 28.10 -12.94
C MET A 76 -9.02 26.85 -12.11
N LEU A 77 -8.30 27.00 -11.01
CA LEU A 77 -7.96 25.93 -10.08
C LEU A 77 -8.80 25.96 -8.81
N SER A 78 -9.70 26.92 -8.60
CA SER A 78 -10.60 26.91 -7.44
C SER A 78 -11.89 26.12 -7.70
N TRP A 79 -12.46 25.57 -6.62
CA TRP A 79 -13.70 24.81 -6.64
C TRP A 79 -14.81 25.53 -7.41
N SER A 80 -15.56 24.77 -8.21
CA SER A 80 -16.72 25.27 -8.95
C SER A 80 -17.94 24.38 -8.71
N LYS A 81 -19.08 25.02 -8.44
CA LYS A 81 -20.39 24.37 -8.44
C LYS A 81 -20.83 23.96 -9.85
N ASP A 82 -20.50 24.78 -10.84
CA ASP A 82 -20.96 24.58 -12.22
C ASP A 82 -20.10 23.56 -12.96
N PRO A 83 -20.68 22.70 -13.82
CA PRO A 83 -19.93 21.82 -14.70
C PRO A 83 -19.01 22.61 -15.66
N ILE A 84 -17.84 22.05 -15.96
CA ILE A 84 -16.98 22.60 -17.01
C ILE A 84 -17.62 22.45 -18.39
N ARG A 85 -17.44 23.47 -19.24
CA ARG A 85 -17.95 23.47 -20.63
C ARG A 85 -16.89 23.05 -21.65
N LYS A 86 -15.63 23.11 -21.27
CA LYS A 86 -14.45 22.71 -22.05
C LYS A 86 -13.45 22.06 -21.09
N PRO A 87 -12.58 21.17 -21.58
CA PRO A 87 -11.54 20.56 -20.75
C PRO A 87 -10.63 21.62 -20.12
N MET A 88 -10.03 21.24 -18.99
CA MET A 88 -9.05 22.05 -18.28
C MET A 88 -7.71 22.07 -19.02
N LEU A 89 -7.32 20.98 -19.67
CA LEU A 89 -6.10 20.86 -20.47
C LEU A 89 -6.39 20.94 -21.97
N VAL A 90 -5.34 21.17 -22.76
CA VAL A 90 -5.44 21.15 -24.22
C VAL A 90 -5.50 19.70 -24.71
N LEU A 91 -6.68 19.28 -25.17
CA LEU A 91 -6.90 17.99 -25.80
C LEU A 91 -7.06 18.15 -27.32
N SER A 92 -6.47 17.25 -28.10
CA SER A 92 -6.49 17.30 -29.57
C SER A 92 -7.85 16.91 -30.17
N ASP A 93 -8.46 15.83 -29.68
CA ASP A 93 -9.69 15.23 -30.23
C ASP A 93 -10.99 15.81 -29.65
N LYS A 94 -12.01 15.99 -30.50
CA LYS A 94 -13.38 16.38 -30.12
C LYS A 94 -14.05 15.35 -29.18
N ALA A 95 -13.83 14.05 -29.40
CA ALA A 95 -14.34 12.99 -28.54
C ALA A 95 -13.75 13.10 -27.12
N LEU A 96 -12.42 13.22 -27.02
CA LEU A 96 -11.72 13.41 -25.74
C LEU A 96 -12.18 14.68 -25.02
N LYS A 97 -12.46 15.77 -25.74
CA LYS A 97 -13.01 17.00 -25.15
C LYS A 97 -14.36 16.77 -24.49
N LYS A 98 -15.25 16.01 -25.14
CA LYS A 98 -16.57 15.68 -24.58
C LYS A 98 -16.42 14.80 -23.34
N GLU A 99 -15.58 13.77 -23.44
CA GLU A 99 -15.35 12.83 -22.36
C GLU A 99 -14.71 13.47 -21.13
N ALA A 100 -13.76 14.40 -21.31
CA ALA A 100 -13.20 15.17 -20.20
C ALA A 100 -14.28 15.98 -19.45
N CYS A 101 -15.24 16.57 -20.18
CA CYS A 101 -16.37 17.27 -19.56
C CYS A 101 -17.34 16.29 -18.86
N ASP A 102 -17.55 15.09 -19.41
CA ASP A 102 -18.38 14.06 -18.76
C ASP A 102 -17.70 13.48 -17.52
N LEU A 103 -16.37 13.30 -17.56
CA LEU A 103 -15.54 12.90 -16.43
C LEU A 103 -15.65 13.89 -15.27
N PHE A 104 -15.65 15.19 -15.54
CA PHE A 104 -15.87 16.21 -14.51
C PHE A 104 -17.24 16.07 -13.82
N LYS A 105 -18.29 15.68 -14.57
CA LYS A 105 -19.61 15.44 -13.98
C LYS A 105 -19.61 14.24 -13.05
N LEU A 106 -18.83 13.20 -13.36
CA LEU A 106 -18.62 12.06 -12.47
C LEU A 106 -17.88 12.50 -11.21
N VAL A 107 -16.81 13.31 -11.33
CA VAL A 107 -16.11 13.90 -10.17
C VAL A 107 -17.08 14.68 -9.28
N GLN A 108 -17.89 15.58 -9.85
CA GLN A 108 -18.91 16.31 -9.09
C GLN A 108 -19.96 15.40 -8.46
N THR A 109 -20.32 14.29 -9.12
CA THR A 109 -21.28 13.30 -8.59
C THR A 109 -20.68 12.57 -7.39
N TYR A 110 -19.42 12.13 -7.49
CA TYR A 110 -18.70 11.50 -6.39
C TYR A 110 -18.61 12.43 -5.18
N MET A 111 -18.27 13.70 -5.43
CA MET A 111 -18.12 14.75 -4.42
C MET A 111 -19.44 15.30 -3.87
N SER A 112 -20.59 14.78 -4.32
CA SER A 112 -21.92 15.27 -3.91
C SER A 112 -22.17 16.76 -4.23
N ASP A 113 -21.47 17.28 -5.23
CA ASP A 113 -21.72 18.57 -5.87
C ASP A 113 -22.76 18.46 -6.99
N ARG A 114 -23.03 17.24 -7.46
CA ARG A 114 -24.04 16.90 -8.46
C ARG A 114 -24.89 15.73 -7.99
N LYS A 115 -26.20 15.80 -8.25
CA LYS A 115 -27.13 14.68 -7.97
C LYS A 115 -26.78 13.46 -8.82
N ALA A 116 -26.60 12.31 -8.18
CA ALA A 116 -26.39 11.04 -8.85
C ALA A 116 -27.64 10.60 -9.64
N LYS A 117 -27.43 9.87 -10.75
CA LYS A 117 -28.53 9.23 -11.48
C LYS A 117 -29.09 8.07 -10.65
N LEU A 118 -30.36 7.73 -10.87
CA LEU A 118 -31.00 6.59 -10.22
C LEU A 118 -30.20 5.31 -10.48
N GLY A 119 -29.95 4.52 -9.44
CA GLY A 119 -29.17 3.29 -9.50
C GLY A 119 -27.63 3.46 -9.43
N MET A 120 -27.11 4.69 -9.46
CA MET A 120 -25.67 4.91 -9.25
C MET A 120 -25.32 4.88 -7.76
N THR A 121 -24.36 4.03 -7.39
CA THR A 121 -23.75 4.02 -6.05
C THR A 121 -22.46 4.84 -6.06
N LEU A 122 -21.94 5.17 -4.88
CA LEU A 122 -20.65 5.88 -4.79
C LEU A 122 -19.51 5.04 -5.39
N ASN A 123 -19.53 3.72 -5.18
CA ASN A 123 -18.53 2.80 -5.73
C ASN A 123 -18.64 2.68 -7.25
N SER A 124 -19.86 2.65 -7.82
CA SER A 124 -20.01 2.58 -9.27
C SER A 124 -19.51 3.85 -9.96
N VAL A 125 -19.71 5.02 -9.35
CA VAL A 125 -19.16 6.30 -9.85
C VAL A 125 -17.62 6.29 -9.80
N ALA A 126 -17.02 5.90 -8.68
CA ALA A 126 -15.56 5.81 -8.59
C ALA A 126 -14.97 4.77 -9.56
N LEU A 127 -15.64 3.64 -9.73
CA LEU A 127 -15.25 2.63 -10.70
C LEU A 127 -15.27 3.19 -12.13
N GLU A 128 -16.32 3.93 -12.52
CA GLU A 128 -16.42 4.54 -13.84
C GLU A 128 -15.29 5.57 -14.09
N ILE A 129 -14.98 6.39 -13.08
CA ILE A 129 -13.85 7.32 -13.11
C ILE A 129 -12.52 6.56 -13.29
N CYS A 130 -12.28 5.54 -12.47
CA CYS A 130 -11.02 4.79 -12.50
C CYS A 130 -10.88 3.97 -13.79
N MET A 131 -11.96 3.36 -14.29
CA MET A 131 -11.99 2.66 -15.58
C MET A 131 -11.68 3.62 -16.72
N THR A 132 -12.20 4.86 -16.68
CA THR A 132 -11.89 5.89 -17.67
C THR A 132 -10.40 6.22 -17.67
N GLY A 133 -9.80 6.46 -16.50
CA GLY A 133 -8.36 6.73 -16.37
C GLY A 133 -7.47 5.55 -16.75
N PHE A 134 -7.93 4.31 -16.48
CA PHE A 134 -7.25 3.09 -16.90
C PHE A 134 -7.25 2.95 -18.42
N MET A 135 -8.42 3.01 -19.06
CA MET A 135 -8.59 2.81 -20.51
C MET A 135 -8.05 3.97 -21.37
N LYS A 136 -8.02 5.20 -20.82
CA LYS A 136 -7.64 6.40 -21.55
C LYS A 136 -6.55 7.17 -20.81
N PRO A 137 -5.27 6.75 -20.93
CA PRO A 137 -4.14 7.42 -20.27
C PRO A 137 -4.06 8.92 -20.54
N THR A 138 -4.51 9.38 -21.72
CA THR A 138 -4.55 10.80 -22.12
C THR A 138 -5.51 11.66 -21.28
N LEU A 139 -6.42 11.05 -20.50
CA LEU A 139 -7.35 11.76 -19.61
C LEU A 139 -6.89 11.77 -18.14
N ARG A 140 -5.77 11.11 -17.79
CA ARG A 140 -5.32 11.03 -16.39
C ARG A 140 -4.94 12.39 -15.83
N ASP A 141 -4.15 13.16 -16.58
CA ASP A 141 -3.74 14.50 -16.15
C ASP A 141 -4.94 15.44 -16.03
N GLU A 142 -5.89 15.34 -16.96
CA GLU A 142 -7.15 16.08 -16.91
C GLU A 142 -7.94 15.74 -15.64
N LEU A 143 -8.07 14.44 -15.31
CA LEU A 143 -8.73 13.98 -14.09
C LEU A 143 -8.07 14.55 -12.83
N TYR A 144 -6.75 14.44 -12.71
CA TYR A 144 -6.04 14.94 -11.52
C TYR A 144 -6.18 16.45 -11.37
N ILE A 145 -6.08 17.20 -12.46
CA ILE A 145 -6.28 18.65 -12.44
C ILE A 145 -7.73 19.02 -12.08
N GLN A 146 -8.72 18.27 -12.57
CA GLN A 146 -10.12 18.45 -12.17
C GLN A 146 -10.36 18.18 -10.67
N ILE A 147 -9.70 17.16 -10.10
CA ILE A 147 -9.78 16.87 -8.66
C ILE A 147 -9.06 17.96 -7.84
N CYS A 148 -7.84 18.37 -8.24
CA CYS A 148 -7.13 19.50 -7.61
C CYS A 148 -7.99 20.76 -7.64
N ARG A 149 -8.67 21.01 -8.76
CA ARG A 149 -9.63 22.12 -8.88
C ARG A 149 -10.73 22.03 -7.82
N GLN A 150 -11.39 20.88 -7.73
CA GLN A 150 -12.52 20.73 -6.82
C GLN A 150 -12.11 20.63 -5.34
N THR A 151 -10.82 20.47 -5.03
CA THR A 151 -10.31 20.43 -3.66
C THR A 151 -9.68 21.75 -3.20
N THR A 152 -9.29 22.62 -4.13
CA THR A 152 -8.75 23.95 -3.83
C THR A 152 -9.88 24.93 -3.52
N GLU A 153 -9.75 25.67 -2.40
CA GLU A 153 -10.73 26.68 -1.94
C GLU A 153 -12.18 26.15 -1.88
N ASN A 154 -12.36 24.84 -1.63
CA ASN A 154 -13.70 24.24 -1.55
C ASN A 154 -14.38 24.58 -0.22
N PRO A 155 -15.50 25.34 -0.22
CA PRO A 155 -16.17 25.75 1.01
C PRO A 155 -17.00 24.62 1.64
N ARG A 156 -17.23 23.51 0.93
CA ARG A 156 -18.10 22.41 1.35
C ARG A 156 -17.27 21.26 1.93
N LYS A 157 -17.25 21.13 3.25
CA LYS A 157 -16.45 20.12 3.98
C LYS A 157 -16.59 18.70 3.44
N GLU A 158 -17.83 18.23 3.22
CA GLU A 158 -18.07 16.86 2.71
C GLU A 158 -17.63 16.68 1.25
N SER A 159 -17.79 17.72 0.41
CA SER A 159 -17.29 17.70 -0.96
C SER A 159 -15.76 17.64 -0.94
N LEU A 160 -15.11 18.51 -0.18
CA LEU A 160 -13.65 18.53 -0.01
C LEU A 160 -13.10 17.16 0.41
N ARG A 161 -13.69 16.55 1.46
CA ARG A 161 -13.33 15.22 1.95
C ARG A 161 -13.41 14.16 0.84
N ARG A 162 -14.51 14.14 0.09
CA ARG A 162 -14.72 13.20 -1.03
C ARG A 162 -13.77 13.44 -2.20
N GLY A 163 -13.37 14.68 -2.46
CA GLY A 163 -12.38 15.01 -3.50
C GLY A 163 -11.01 14.41 -3.17
N TRP A 164 -10.56 14.57 -1.92
CA TRP A 164 -9.31 13.98 -1.45
C TRP A 164 -9.36 12.45 -1.38
N GLU A 165 -10.49 11.87 -0.96
CA GLU A 165 -10.71 10.43 -1.03
C GLU A 165 -10.62 9.91 -2.47
N LEU A 166 -11.27 10.59 -3.42
CA LEU A 166 -11.23 10.22 -4.83
C LEU A 166 -9.81 10.31 -5.41
N LEU A 167 -9.04 11.33 -5.05
CA LEU A 167 -7.63 11.45 -5.44
C LEU A 167 -6.83 10.23 -5.00
N ALA A 168 -6.93 9.87 -3.72
CA ALA A 168 -6.25 8.73 -3.15
C ALA A 168 -6.69 7.41 -3.83
N ILE A 169 -7.99 7.24 -4.11
CA ILE A 169 -8.52 6.07 -4.83
C ILE A 169 -7.92 5.98 -6.24
N CYS A 170 -7.92 7.06 -7.02
CA CYS A 170 -7.38 7.05 -8.39
C CYS A 170 -5.89 6.65 -8.41
N LEU A 171 -5.10 7.18 -7.46
CA LEU A 171 -3.68 6.86 -7.30
C LEU A 171 -3.41 5.41 -6.84
N SER A 172 -4.44 4.61 -6.52
CA SER A 172 -4.27 3.15 -6.34
C SER A 172 -4.17 2.37 -7.65
N PHE A 173 -4.56 2.98 -8.78
CA PHE A 173 -4.74 2.27 -10.05
C PHE A 173 -3.85 2.78 -11.18
N PHE A 174 -3.59 4.09 -11.23
CA PHE A 174 -2.74 4.70 -12.24
C PHE A 174 -2.05 5.95 -11.70
N PRO A 175 -0.87 6.31 -12.23
CA PRO A 175 -0.22 7.58 -11.95
C PRO A 175 -0.66 8.69 -12.93
N PRO A 176 -0.39 9.98 -12.63
CA PRO A 176 -0.37 11.04 -13.64
C PRO A 176 0.79 10.81 -14.63
N SER A 177 0.90 11.68 -15.65
CA SER A 177 2.10 11.71 -16.49
C SER A 177 3.35 12.13 -15.70
N PRO A 178 4.56 11.78 -16.17
CA PRO A 178 5.82 12.26 -15.58
C PRO A 178 5.89 13.79 -15.49
N LYS A 179 5.27 14.49 -16.45
CA LYS A 179 5.23 15.96 -16.49
C LYS A 179 4.41 16.53 -15.35
N LEU A 180 3.24 15.94 -15.05
CA LEU A 180 2.35 16.42 -13.99
C LEU A 180 2.77 15.94 -12.59
N GLN A 181 3.43 14.77 -12.48
CA GLN A 181 3.73 14.12 -11.20
C GLN A 181 4.31 15.05 -10.14
N LYS A 182 5.39 15.79 -10.44
CA LYS A 182 6.05 16.69 -9.48
C LYS A 182 5.14 17.81 -8.97
N TYR A 183 4.18 18.24 -9.77
CA TYR A 183 3.23 19.29 -9.41
C TYR A 183 2.08 18.74 -8.56
N LEU A 184 1.61 17.54 -8.89
CA LEU A 184 0.61 16.84 -8.07
C LEU A 184 1.19 16.49 -6.70
N GLU A 185 2.45 16.05 -6.64
CA GLU A 185 3.17 15.80 -5.40
C GLU A 185 3.28 17.06 -4.54
N SER A 186 3.74 18.19 -5.12
CA SER A 186 3.81 19.47 -4.39
C SER A 186 2.43 19.96 -3.92
N TYR A 187 1.37 19.69 -4.69
CA TYR A 187 0.00 19.99 -4.28
C TYR A 187 -0.41 19.19 -3.03
N MET A 188 -0.14 17.89 -3.00
CA MET A 188 -0.47 17.05 -1.84
C MET A 188 0.39 17.39 -0.61
N GLU A 189 1.69 17.65 -0.80
CA GLU A 189 2.60 18.00 0.31
C GLU A 189 2.18 19.30 1.02
N ARG A 190 1.62 20.28 0.29
CA ARG A 190 1.08 21.50 0.90
C ARG A 190 -0.12 21.26 1.82
N HIS A 191 -0.86 20.18 1.59
CA HIS A 191 -2.03 19.81 2.38
C HIS A 191 -1.71 18.78 3.48
N ARG A 192 -0.46 18.32 3.54
CA ARG A 192 0.04 17.34 4.49
C ARG A 192 0.70 18.04 5.69
N ASP A 193 0.39 17.53 6.87
CA ASP A 193 1.10 17.79 8.11
C ASP A 193 1.76 16.48 8.57
N PRO A 194 3.10 16.34 8.40
CA PRO A 194 3.83 15.15 8.83
C PRO A 194 3.68 14.86 10.33
N GLY A 195 3.40 15.87 11.16
CA GLY A 195 3.17 15.70 12.59
C GLY A 195 1.89 14.93 12.91
N LEU A 196 1.00 14.75 11.92
CA LEU A 196 -0.28 14.05 12.08
C LEU A 196 -0.26 12.61 11.56
N ASP A 197 0.85 12.14 10.97
CA ASP A 197 0.93 10.81 10.34
C ASP A 197 0.72 9.64 11.31
N SER A 198 1.08 9.82 12.58
CA SER A 198 0.97 8.79 13.62
C SER A 198 -0.45 8.55 14.14
N TYR A 199 -1.43 9.38 13.76
CA TYR A 199 -2.80 9.37 14.34
C TYR A 199 -3.85 8.69 13.45
N ALA A 200 -3.43 7.77 12.57
CA ALA A 200 -4.26 7.20 11.51
C ALA A 200 -5.55 6.49 11.99
N THR A 201 -5.60 6.00 13.23
CA THR A 201 -6.65 5.10 13.73
C THR A 201 -7.98 5.76 14.08
N GLU A 202 -8.03 7.09 14.24
CA GLU A 202 -9.28 7.80 14.58
C GLU A 202 -9.67 8.92 13.60
N VAL A 203 -8.91 9.12 12.52
CA VAL A 203 -8.96 10.28 11.62
C VAL A 203 -10.37 10.69 11.18
N GLY A 204 -11.28 9.73 10.98
CA GLY A 204 -12.67 10.00 10.58
C GLY A 204 -13.48 10.86 11.56
N ARG A 205 -13.06 10.99 12.83
CA ARG A 205 -13.71 11.82 13.87
C ARG A 205 -13.09 13.21 14.01
N TRP A 206 -12.01 13.49 13.29
CA TRP A 206 -11.23 14.71 13.44
C TRP A 206 -11.74 15.84 12.54
N PRO A 207 -11.34 17.10 12.81
CA PRO A 207 -11.60 18.23 11.93
C PRO A 207 -11.19 17.97 10.48
N VAL A 208 -11.87 18.61 9.53
CA VAL A 208 -11.68 18.38 8.08
C VAL A 208 -10.23 18.55 7.62
N HIS A 209 -9.45 19.46 8.22
CA HIS A 209 -8.05 19.65 7.85
C HIS A 209 -7.16 18.46 8.24
N VAL A 210 -7.42 17.82 9.39
CA VAL A 210 -6.72 16.58 9.81
C VAL A 210 -7.05 15.45 8.84
N GLN A 211 -8.33 15.33 8.47
CA GLN A 211 -8.76 14.35 7.47
C GLN A 211 -8.06 14.59 6.13
N VAL A 212 -8.04 15.83 5.64
CA VAL A 212 -7.35 16.21 4.39
C VAL A 212 -5.86 15.88 4.46
N SER A 213 -5.19 16.19 5.56
CA SER A 213 -3.78 15.82 5.77
C SER A 213 -3.56 14.33 5.64
N HIS A 214 -4.41 13.51 6.28
CA HIS A 214 -4.32 12.05 6.19
C HIS A 214 -4.55 11.54 4.76
N TYR A 215 -5.59 12.02 4.07
CA TYR A 215 -5.82 11.67 2.66
C TYR A 215 -4.63 12.07 1.78
N ALA A 216 -4.04 13.25 2.00
CA ALA A 216 -2.87 13.73 1.28
C ALA A 216 -1.63 12.86 1.56
N SER A 217 -1.40 12.42 2.80
CA SER A 217 -0.35 11.46 3.16
C SER A 217 -0.51 10.14 2.41
N VAL A 218 -1.73 9.58 2.40
CA VAL A 218 -2.03 8.33 1.67
C VAL A 218 -1.87 8.51 0.16
N ALA A 219 -2.36 9.62 -0.39
CA ALA A 219 -2.27 9.92 -1.82
C ALA A 219 -0.81 10.11 -2.26
N THR A 220 0.02 10.82 -1.48
CA THR A 220 1.46 10.99 -1.72
C THR A 220 2.19 9.65 -1.76
N LYS A 221 1.96 8.81 -0.75
CA LYS A 221 2.50 7.45 -0.71
C LYS A 221 2.08 6.63 -1.93
N ARG A 222 0.82 6.68 -2.32
CA ARG A 222 0.31 5.97 -3.51
C ARG A 222 0.94 6.50 -4.80
N LEU A 223 1.13 7.81 -4.92
CA LEU A 223 1.82 8.43 -6.04
C LEU A 223 3.28 7.96 -6.13
N HIS A 224 4.03 7.93 -5.03
CA HIS A 224 5.41 7.42 -5.04
C HIS A 224 5.50 5.96 -5.46
N ARG A 225 4.49 5.14 -5.11
CA ARG A 225 4.46 3.72 -5.48
C ARG A 225 4.07 3.47 -6.93
N MET A 226 3.23 4.33 -7.51
CA MET A 226 2.68 4.19 -8.87
C MET A 226 3.40 5.06 -9.92
N GLY A 227 4.06 6.12 -9.50
CA GLY A 227 4.65 7.16 -10.35
C GLY A 227 5.88 6.69 -11.11
N VAL A 228 6.61 7.63 -11.70
CA VAL A 228 7.80 7.39 -12.54
C VAL A 228 8.81 6.44 -11.91
N ASP A 229 9.10 6.61 -10.62
CA ASP A 229 10.08 5.81 -9.87
C ASP A 229 9.42 4.65 -9.09
N GLY A 230 8.11 4.47 -9.28
CA GLY A 230 7.29 3.50 -8.57
C GLY A 230 7.38 2.09 -9.16
N LYS A 231 7.23 1.08 -8.30
CA LYS A 231 7.27 -0.34 -8.72
C LYS A 231 5.88 -0.94 -8.97
N LYS A 232 4.79 -0.24 -8.66
CA LYS A 232 3.43 -0.76 -8.86
C LYS A 232 2.95 -0.54 -10.29
N ALA A 233 2.48 -1.62 -10.91
CA ALA A 233 1.91 -1.59 -12.25
C ALA A 233 0.47 -1.04 -12.26
N VAL A 234 0.12 -0.42 -13.39
CA VAL A 234 -1.27 -0.03 -13.69
C VAL A 234 -2.13 -1.29 -13.82
N ARG A 235 -3.31 -1.29 -13.20
CA ARG A 235 -4.23 -2.44 -13.20
C ARG A 235 -5.67 -2.01 -13.46
N ARG A 236 -6.46 -2.92 -14.04
CA ARG A 236 -7.89 -2.70 -14.27
C ARG A 236 -8.63 -2.72 -12.93
N PRO A 237 -9.42 -1.68 -12.60
CA PRO A 237 -10.18 -1.64 -11.36
C PRO A 237 -11.46 -2.50 -11.45
N THR A 238 -11.83 -3.12 -10.33
CA THR A 238 -13.13 -3.75 -10.07
C THR A 238 -13.90 -3.01 -8.97
N LEU A 239 -15.18 -3.35 -8.72
CA LEU A 239 -15.93 -2.75 -7.61
C LEU A 239 -15.30 -3.06 -6.25
N GLU A 240 -14.85 -4.29 -6.06
CA GLU A 240 -14.15 -4.75 -4.85
C GLU A 240 -12.85 -3.97 -4.64
N ASP A 241 -12.10 -3.75 -5.71
CA ASP A 241 -10.87 -2.95 -5.63
C ASP A 241 -11.12 -1.50 -5.20
N ILE A 242 -12.22 -0.89 -5.66
CA ILE A 242 -12.58 0.48 -5.29
C ILE A 242 -12.93 0.54 -3.81
N GLU A 243 -13.69 -0.43 -3.32
CA GLU A 243 -14.02 -0.56 -1.90
C GLU A 243 -12.76 -0.75 -1.06
N GLN A 244 -11.89 -1.69 -1.44
CA GLN A 244 -10.62 -1.94 -0.77
C GLN A 244 -9.72 -0.70 -0.79
N ALA A 245 -9.59 -0.01 -1.93
CA ALA A 245 -8.79 1.20 -2.06
C ALA A 245 -9.31 2.34 -1.17
N ARG A 246 -10.63 2.44 -0.94
CA ARG A 246 -11.23 3.38 0.02
C ARG A 246 -10.95 2.95 1.46
N MET A 247 -11.20 1.69 1.79
CA MET A 247 -10.98 1.16 3.14
C MET A 247 -9.53 1.31 3.60
N GLN A 248 -8.57 1.03 2.70
CA GLN A 248 -7.14 1.13 2.95
C GLN A 248 -6.61 2.55 3.15
N ILE A 249 -7.45 3.58 2.98
CA ILE A 249 -7.09 4.92 3.42
C ILE A 249 -7.01 4.95 4.95
N PHE A 250 -7.97 4.32 5.65
CA PHE A 250 -8.05 4.36 7.11
C PHE A 250 -7.60 3.07 7.79
N ARG A 251 -7.53 1.98 7.03
CA ARG A 251 -7.09 0.66 7.51
C ARG A 251 -5.92 0.19 6.67
N PRO A 252 -4.69 0.64 6.97
CA PRO A 252 -3.53 0.21 6.22
C PRO A 252 -3.41 -1.32 6.22
N SER A 253 -3.10 -1.89 5.06
CA SER A 253 -2.99 -3.32 4.89
C SER A 253 -1.66 -3.87 5.43
N LEU A 254 -1.64 -5.13 5.87
CA LEU A 254 -0.39 -5.87 6.16
C LEU A 254 0.27 -6.44 4.90
N PHE A 255 -0.39 -6.34 3.76
CA PHE A 255 0.04 -6.83 2.46
C PHE A 255 0.37 -5.66 1.52
N GLY A 256 1.28 -5.86 0.57
CA GLY A 256 1.58 -4.81 -0.42
C GLY A 256 2.42 -3.65 0.09
N ASN A 257 2.96 -3.73 1.32
CA ASN A 257 3.77 -2.72 1.98
C ASN A 257 5.25 -3.13 2.07
N THR A 258 6.11 -2.20 2.48
CA THR A 258 7.49 -2.51 2.89
C THR A 258 7.48 -3.20 4.23
N ILE A 259 8.55 -3.94 4.54
CA ILE A 259 8.69 -4.63 5.82
C ILE A 259 8.66 -3.64 6.98
N THR A 260 9.33 -2.48 6.85
CA THR A 260 9.34 -1.43 7.86
C THR A 260 7.93 -0.92 8.18
N GLU A 261 7.11 -0.67 7.16
CA GLU A 261 5.73 -0.23 7.38
C GLU A 261 4.89 -1.31 8.05
N VAL A 262 5.08 -2.59 7.71
CA VAL A 262 4.38 -3.70 8.39
C VAL A 262 4.78 -3.74 9.87
N ILE A 263 6.07 -3.55 10.18
CA ILE A 263 6.57 -3.43 11.56
C ILE A 263 5.97 -2.20 12.26
N ASP A 264 5.84 -1.07 11.58
CA ASP A 264 5.24 0.12 12.18
C ASP A 264 3.75 -0.08 12.49
N LEU A 265 3.00 -0.75 11.59
CA LEU A 265 1.58 -1.04 11.78
C LEU A 265 1.31 -1.96 12.97
N GLN A 266 2.19 -2.92 13.25
CA GLN A 266 2.00 -3.84 14.37
C GLN A 266 2.41 -3.26 15.72
N LYS A 267 3.19 -2.18 15.79
CA LYS A 267 3.73 -1.64 17.06
C LYS A 267 2.65 -1.34 18.10
N GLU A 268 1.46 -0.92 17.68
CA GLU A 268 0.35 -0.65 18.59
C GLU A 268 -0.15 -1.92 19.30
N ARG A 269 -0.17 -3.06 18.60
CA ARG A 269 -0.69 -4.34 19.11
C ARG A 269 0.40 -5.25 19.67
N PHE A 270 1.57 -5.20 19.05
CA PHE A 270 2.70 -6.11 19.27
C PHE A 270 4.01 -5.31 19.37
N PRO A 271 4.16 -4.41 20.37
CA PRO A 271 5.30 -3.47 20.46
C PRO A 271 6.66 -4.16 20.60
N ASN A 272 6.68 -5.40 21.10
CA ASN A 272 7.90 -6.16 21.37
C ASN A 272 8.29 -7.13 20.25
N TYR A 273 7.43 -7.28 19.23
CA TYR A 273 7.69 -8.23 18.15
C TYR A 273 8.80 -7.70 17.25
N LYS A 274 9.79 -8.56 16.99
CA LYS A 274 10.95 -8.21 16.16
C LYS A 274 10.76 -8.58 14.70
N LEU A 275 9.77 -9.43 14.42
CA LEU A 275 9.40 -9.87 13.08
C LEU A 275 7.99 -9.40 12.72
N PRO A 276 7.66 -9.32 11.42
CA PRO A 276 6.31 -9.11 10.95
C PRO A 276 5.34 -10.15 11.52
N TRP A 277 4.35 -9.70 12.28
CA TRP A 277 3.33 -10.55 12.91
C TRP A 277 2.64 -11.46 11.89
N VAL A 278 2.36 -10.94 10.69
CA VAL A 278 1.74 -11.70 9.60
C VAL A 278 2.63 -12.86 9.13
N GLN A 279 3.95 -12.69 9.07
CA GLN A 279 4.91 -13.72 8.68
C GLN A 279 4.92 -14.87 9.71
N THR A 280 5.05 -14.52 10.99
CA THR A 280 5.14 -15.50 12.08
C THR A 280 3.81 -16.22 12.28
N THR A 281 2.69 -15.49 12.20
CA THR A 281 1.34 -16.06 12.27
C THR A 281 1.06 -17.03 11.14
N LEU A 282 1.38 -16.68 9.89
CA LEU A 282 1.19 -17.59 8.76
C LEU A 282 2.06 -18.85 8.86
N SER A 283 3.30 -18.70 9.31
CA SER A 283 4.21 -19.83 9.54
C SER A 283 3.69 -20.76 10.64
N GLU A 284 3.12 -20.18 11.70
CA GLU A 284 2.50 -20.94 12.78
C GLU A 284 1.22 -21.66 12.30
N LEU A 285 0.37 -21.01 11.51
CA LEU A 285 -0.81 -21.64 10.92
C LEU A 285 -0.42 -22.84 10.04
N VAL A 286 0.64 -22.74 9.24
CA VAL A 286 1.14 -23.90 8.47
C VAL A 286 1.47 -25.08 9.38
N LEU A 287 2.16 -24.86 10.51
CA LEU A 287 2.53 -25.94 11.43
C LEU A 287 1.33 -26.48 12.22
N ARG A 288 0.43 -25.59 12.69
CA ARG A 288 -0.78 -25.99 13.42
C ARG A 288 -1.68 -26.90 12.58
N HIS A 289 -1.71 -26.69 11.27
CA HIS A 289 -2.47 -27.48 10.32
C HIS A 289 -1.66 -28.63 9.69
N ARG A 290 -0.60 -29.09 10.38
CA ARG A 290 0.23 -30.24 10.00
C ARG A 290 0.88 -30.10 8.63
N GLY A 291 1.37 -28.90 8.30
CA GLY A 291 2.14 -28.68 7.08
C GLY A 291 3.36 -29.60 6.96
N ASP A 292 3.98 -29.98 8.08
CA ASP A 292 5.09 -30.95 8.17
C ASP A 292 4.66 -32.39 7.84
N GLN A 293 3.36 -32.66 7.76
CA GLN A 293 2.79 -33.95 7.35
C GLN A 293 2.01 -33.84 6.03
N THR A 294 2.05 -32.68 5.37
CA THR A 294 1.26 -32.41 4.16
C THR A 294 2.11 -32.60 2.91
N GLU A 295 1.70 -33.53 2.04
CA GLU A 295 2.39 -33.78 0.77
C GLU A 295 2.39 -32.52 -0.11
N GLY A 296 3.56 -32.14 -0.62
CA GLY A 296 3.70 -31.01 -1.53
C GLY A 296 3.42 -29.65 -0.88
N ILE A 297 3.56 -29.50 0.44
CA ILE A 297 3.44 -28.21 1.13
C ILE A 297 4.29 -27.12 0.44
N PHE A 298 3.75 -25.90 0.31
CA PHE A 298 4.27 -24.80 -0.54
C PHE A 298 4.33 -25.05 -2.06
N ARG A 299 4.31 -26.29 -2.56
CA ARG A 299 4.29 -26.59 -4.00
C ARG A 299 2.88 -26.62 -4.56
N VAL A 300 1.98 -27.35 -3.91
CA VAL A 300 0.57 -27.43 -4.30
C VAL A 300 -0.12 -26.09 -3.97
N PRO A 301 -0.81 -25.46 -4.94
CA PRO A 301 -1.58 -24.25 -4.69
C PRO A 301 -2.85 -24.58 -3.89
N ALA A 302 -3.24 -23.67 -3.00
CA ALA A 302 -4.55 -23.70 -2.37
C ALA A 302 -5.63 -23.08 -3.26
N ASP A 303 -6.88 -23.22 -2.83
CA ASP A 303 -7.99 -22.46 -3.38
C ASP A 303 -7.75 -20.94 -3.20
N MET A 304 -7.91 -20.17 -4.27
CA MET A 304 -7.60 -18.75 -4.25
C MET A 304 -8.60 -17.94 -3.44
N ASP A 305 -9.87 -18.34 -3.38
CA ASP A 305 -10.89 -17.65 -2.59
C ASP A 305 -10.65 -17.87 -1.10
N GLU A 306 -10.21 -19.06 -0.70
CA GLU A 306 -9.76 -19.33 0.67
C GLU A 306 -8.52 -18.49 1.05
N VAL A 307 -7.53 -18.41 0.16
CA VAL A 307 -6.33 -17.58 0.36
C VAL A 307 -6.70 -16.11 0.53
N MET A 308 -7.61 -15.58 -0.30
CA MET A 308 -8.06 -14.19 -0.23
C MET A 308 -8.95 -13.93 0.99
N THR A 309 -9.73 -14.91 1.43
CA THR A 309 -10.49 -14.85 2.68
C THR A 309 -9.56 -14.78 3.89
N LEU A 310 -8.56 -15.66 3.96
CA LEU A 310 -7.56 -15.64 5.03
C LEU A 310 -6.77 -14.32 5.03
N LYS A 311 -6.38 -13.83 3.84
CA LYS A 311 -5.72 -12.53 3.68
C LYS A 311 -6.55 -11.40 4.28
N SER A 312 -7.83 -11.34 3.94
CA SER A 312 -8.74 -10.28 4.39
C SER A 312 -8.93 -10.28 5.92
N ARG A 313 -8.96 -11.46 6.55
CA ARG A 313 -9.03 -11.60 8.01
C ARG A 313 -7.75 -11.14 8.70
N LEU A 314 -6.60 -11.60 8.20
CA LEU A 314 -5.31 -11.17 8.76
C LEU A 314 -5.09 -9.66 8.58
N ASP A 315 -5.58 -9.06 7.49
CA ASP A 315 -5.50 -7.61 7.24
C ASP A 315 -6.22 -6.77 8.31
N VAL A 316 -7.17 -7.38 9.03
CA VAL A 316 -7.87 -6.78 10.18
C VAL A 316 -7.47 -7.37 11.53
N TRP A 317 -6.31 -8.05 11.58
CA TRP A 317 -5.73 -8.65 12.79
C TRP A 317 -6.51 -9.83 13.38
N GLU A 318 -7.32 -10.50 12.56
CA GLU A 318 -8.11 -11.66 12.96
C GLU A 318 -7.47 -12.95 12.47
N VAL A 319 -7.13 -13.84 13.42
CA VAL A 319 -6.61 -15.17 13.11
C VAL A 319 -7.77 -16.17 13.16
N PRO A 320 -7.94 -17.04 12.13
CA PRO A 320 -8.94 -18.11 12.18
C PRO A 320 -8.72 -19.04 13.38
N GLY A 321 -9.81 -19.52 13.96
CA GLY A 321 -9.77 -20.67 14.86
C GLY A 321 -9.31 -21.94 14.13
N SER A 322 -8.79 -22.92 14.87
CA SER A 322 -8.25 -24.16 14.29
C SER A 322 -9.28 -25.01 13.52
N GLU A 323 -10.58 -24.81 13.76
CA GLU A 323 -11.66 -25.53 13.07
C GLU A 323 -12.09 -24.85 11.76
N GLU A 324 -11.73 -23.57 11.57
CA GLU A 324 -12.13 -22.78 10.41
C GLU A 324 -11.20 -22.95 9.21
N LEU A 325 -9.95 -23.34 9.46
CA LEU A 325 -8.96 -23.57 8.42
C LEU A 325 -8.76 -25.07 8.20
N THR A 326 -9.03 -25.51 6.98
CA THR A 326 -9.18 -26.93 6.61
C THR A 326 -7.84 -27.60 6.28
N ASP A 327 -6.88 -26.87 5.73
CA ASP A 327 -5.59 -27.40 5.31
C ASP A 327 -4.41 -26.44 5.50
N ALA A 328 -3.19 -26.97 5.35
CA ALA A 328 -1.94 -26.22 5.44
C ALA A 328 -1.53 -25.51 4.12
N HIS A 329 -2.12 -25.86 2.98
CA HIS A 329 -1.84 -25.23 1.70
C HIS A 329 -2.32 -23.78 1.67
N THR A 330 -3.46 -23.46 2.28
CA THR A 330 -4.01 -22.09 2.33
C THR A 330 -3.06 -21.10 3.02
N PRO A 331 -2.60 -21.31 4.26
CA PRO A 331 -1.64 -20.42 4.92
C PRO A 331 -0.26 -20.48 4.26
N ALA A 332 0.17 -21.63 3.70
CA ALA A 332 1.42 -21.73 2.95
C ALA A 332 1.40 -20.90 1.66
N SER A 333 0.28 -20.91 0.94
CA SER A 333 0.07 -20.13 -0.28
C SER A 333 0.01 -18.63 0.05
N LEU A 334 -0.65 -18.26 1.14
CA LEU A 334 -0.71 -16.88 1.59
C LEU A 334 0.65 -16.37 2.11
N LEU A 335 1.45 -17.21 2.78
CA LEU A 335 2.81 -16.85 3.20
C LEU A 335 3.70 -16.49 1.99
N LYS A 336 3.68 -17.34 0.95
CA LYS A 336 4.38 -17.04 -0.32
C LYS A 336 3.87 -15.74 -0.94
N LEU A 337 2.54 -15.57 -0.99
CA LEU A 337 1.91 -14.38 -1.53
C LEU A 337 2.34 -13.11 -0.78
N TRP A 338 2.42 -13.16 0.56
CA TRP A 338 2.85 -12.02 1.38
C TRP A 338 4.25 -11.54 1.01
N TYR A 339 5.24 -12.44 0.92
CA TYR A 339 6.60 -12.07 0.45
C TYR A 339 6.59 -11.51 -0.97
N ARG A 340 5.84 -12.16 -1.88
CA ARG A 340 5.76 -11.75 -3.28
C ARG A 340 5.17 -10.36 -3.45
N GLU A 341 4.18 -10.02 -2.62
CA GLU A 341 3.49 -8.74 -2.63
C GLU A 341 4.24 -7.63 -1.89
N LEU A 342 5.32 -7.91 -1.17
CA LEU A 342 6.12 -6.84 -0.57
C LEU A 342 6.48 -5.79 -1.62
N TYR A 343 6.31 -4.52 -1.25
CA TYR A 343 6.55 -3.40 -2.17
C TYR A 343 7.98 -3.45 -2.71
N GLU A 344 8.93 -3.70 -1.81
CA GLU A 344 10.30 -4.08 -2.13
C GLU A 344 10.50 -5.57 -1.82
N PRO A 345 11.16 -6.34 -2.70
CA PRO A 345 11.43 -7.75 -2.43
C PRO A 345 12.25 -7.90 -1.14
N LEU A 346 12.10 -9.06 -0.48
CA LEU A 346 12.80 -9.36 0.76
C LEU A 346 14.31 -9.16 0.65
N VAL A 347 14.89 -9.59 -0.47
CA VAL A 347 16.25 -9.21 -0.88
C VAL A 347 16.14 -7.97 -1.77
N PRO A 348 16.65 -6.80 -1.34
CA PRO A 348 16.54 -5.56 -2.10
C PRO A 348 17.12 -5.66 -3.52
N ASP A 349 16.49 -4.98 -4.47
CA ASP A 349 16.84 -5.05 -5.91
C ASP A 349 18.33 -4.74 -6.18
N HIS A 350 18.92 -3.80 -5.44
CA HIS A 350 20.33 -3.42 -5.59
C HIS A 350 21.31 -4.52 -5.19
N MET A 351 20.88 -5.53 -4.43
CA MET A 351 21.68 -6.69 -4.04
C MET A 351 21.45 -7.91 -4.94
N TYR A 352 20.43 -7.87 -5.80
CA TYR A 352 20.01 -8.99 -6.63
C TYR A 352 21.16 -9.54 -7.48
N ALA A 353 21.89 -8.69 -8.18
CA ALA A 353 22.98 -9.10 -9.06
C ALA A 353 24.09 -9.87 -8.30
N GLU A 354 24.40 -9.46 -7.07
CA GLU A 354 25.37 -10.16 -6.22
C GLU A 354 24.85 -11.54 -5.79
N CYS A 355 23.56 -11.66 -5.47
CA CYS A 355 22.93 -12.94 -5.16
C CYS A 355 23.01 -13.91 -6.33
N ILE A 356 22.69 -13.44 -7.54
CA ILE A 356 22.77 -14.25 -8.76
C ILE A 356 24.20 -14.68 -9.05
N ALA A 357 25.20 -13.83 -8.82
CA ALA A 357 26.61 -14.17 -9.00
C ALA A 357 27.14 -15.18 -7.96
N ALA A 358 26.55 -15.23 -6.76
CA ALA A 358 26.93 -16.13 -5.68
C ALA A 358 26.18 -17.47 -5.67
N HIS A 359 25.39 -17.78 -6.70
CA HIS A 359 24.47 -18.93 -6.73
C HIS A 359 25.12 -20.33 -6.62
N GLN A 360 26.45 -20.42 -6.71
CA GLN A 360 27.24 -21.65 -6.54
C GLN A 360 28.23 -21.58 -5.36
N ASP A 361 28.25 -20.49 -4.59
CA ASP A 361 29.20 -20.26 -3.50
C ASP A 361 28.46 -19.95 -2.21
N ALA A 362 28.35 -20.96 -1.33
CA ALA A 362 27.65 -20.84 -0.06
C ALA A 362 28.23 -19.74 0.84
N ARG A 363 29.57 -19.61 0.89
CA ARG A 363 30.23 -18.62 1.75
C ARG A 363 29.92 -17.21 1.28
N ARG A 364 29.98 -16.97 -0.04
CA ARG A 364 29.60 -15.68 -0.61
C ARG A 364 28.11 -15.39 -0.44
N ALA A 365 27.24 -16.39 -0.63
CA ALA A 365 25.81 -16.23 -0.44
C ALA A 365 25.49 -15.78 1.00
N ILE A 366 26.07 -16.43 2.01
CA ILE A 366 25.91 -16.08 3.43
C ILE A 366 26.47 -14.68 3.72
N ALA A 367 27.64 -14.33 3.16
CA ALA A 367 28.22 -13.00 3.32
C ALA A 367 27.33 -11.87 2.77
N ILE A 368 26.59 -12.13 1.69
CA ILE A 368 25.57 -11.20 1.17
C ILE A 368 24.43 -11.03 2.17
N ILE A 369 23.92 -12.12 2.76
CA ILE A 369 22.83 -12.07 3.75
C ILE A 369 23.22 -11.27 5.00
N HIS A 370 24.48 -11.35 5.43
CA HIS A 370 24.95 -10.56 6.57
C HIS A 370 24.98 -9.05 6.32
N ARG A 371 25.00 -8.60 5.06
CA ARG A 371 24.95 -7.18 4.67
C ARG A 371 23.54 -6.66 4.38
N LEU A 372 22.51 -7.53 4.44
CA LEU A 372 21.13 -7.08 4.28
C LEU A 372 20.77 -6.04 5.36
N PRO A 373 19.83 -5.13 5.06
CA PRO A 373 19.24 -4.28 6.09
C PRO A 373 18.77 -5.13 7.28
N PRO A 374 18.93 -4.67 8.54
CA PRO A 374 18.74 -5.51 9.72
C PRO A 374 17.38 -6.23 9.76
N ILE A 375 16.31 -5.54 9.39
CA ILE A 375 14.97 -6.13 9.37
C ILE A 375 14.80 -7.15 8.25
N ASN A 376 15.31 -6.89 7.04
CA ASN A 376 15.30 -7.85 5.93
C ASN A 376 16.09 -9.12 6.28
N LYS A 377 17.27 -8.96 6.91
CA LYS A 377 18.07 -10.07 7.41
C LYS A 377 17.30 -10.91 8.42
N ALA A 378 16.62 -10.27 9.38
CA ALA A 378 15.84 -10.98 10.39
C ALA A 378 14.66 -11.74 9.75
N VAL A 379 13.90 -11.09 8.87
CA VAL A 379 12.78 -11.71 8.15
C VAL A 379 13.26 -12.89 7.29
N LEU A 380 14.36 -12.75 6.56
CA LEU A 380 14.92 -13.83 5.75
C LEU A 380 15.49 -14.96 6.61
N ALA A 381 16.21 -14.66 7.67
CA ALA A 381 16.75 -15.69 8.55
C ALA A 381 15.64 -16.50 9.22
N TYR A 382 14.54 -15.86 9.64
CA TYR A 382 13.36 -16.58 10.13
C TYR A 382 12.77 -17.49 9.05
N LEU A 383 12.61 -16.99 7.81
CA LEU A 383 12.13 -17.79 6.70
C LEU A 383 13.03 -19.01 6.44
N ILE A 384 14.35 -18.83 6.41
CA ILE A 384 15.30 -19.92 6.19
C ILE A 384 15.20 -20.96 7.31
N HIS A 385 15.17 -20.52 8.58
CA HIS A 385 14.98 -21.41 9.73
C HIS A 385 13.68 -22.21 9.62
N PHE A 386 12.58 -21.54 9.27
CA PHE A 386 11.28 -22.17 9.09
C PHE A 386 11.31 -23.21 7.95
N LEU A 387 11.93 -22.91 6.81
CA LEU A 387 12.08 -23.87 5.71
C LEU A 387 12.98 -25.05 6.09
N GLN A 388 14.01 -24.84 6.91
CA GLN A 388 14.88 -25.91 7.40
C GLN A 388 14.12 -26.96 8.21
N LEU A 389 13.02 -26.61 8.88
CA LEU A 389 12.14 -27.57 9.55
C LEU A 389 11.57 -28.61 8.58
N PHE A 390 11.28 -28.20 7.34
CA PHE A 390 10.74 -29.09 6.29
C PHE A 390 11.82 -29.92 5.60
N THR A 391 13.09 -29.55 5.74
CA THR A 391 14.22 -30.31 5.16
C THR A 391 14.71 -31.46 6.02
N LYS A 392 14.17 -31.62 7.24
CA LYS A 392 14.49 -32.76 8.11
C LYS A 392 14.12 -34.07 7.42
N PRO A 393 14.98 -35.12 7.43
CA PRO A 393 14.75 -36.35 6.67
C PRO A 393 13.36 -36.97 6.88
N GLU A 394 12.89 -37.01 8.13
CA GLU A 394 11.58 -37.53 8.51
C GLU A 394 10.42 -36.70 7.95
N VAL A 395 10.57 -35.38 7.83
CA VAL A 395 9.55 -34.49 7.25
C VAL A 395 9.56 -34.58 5.72
N VAL A 396 10.75 -34.68 5.10
CA VAL A 396 10.88 -34.85 3.63
C VAL A 396 10.26 -36.17 3.18
N GLN A 397 10.39 -37.24 3.97
CA GLN A 397 9.79 -38.54 3.64
C GLN A 397 8.27 -38.45 3.47
N VAL A 398 7.60 -37.60 4.23
CA VAL A 398 6.14 -37.40 4.16
C VAL A 398 5.80 -36.31 3.14
N THR A 399 6.33 -35.11 3.32
CA THR A 399 5.98 -33.92 2.52
C THR A 399 6.49 -33.97 1.08
N LYS A 400 7.54 -34.76 0.80
CA LYS A 400 8.30 -34.78 -0.48
C LYS A 400 8.96 -33.43 -0.83
N MET A 401 9.10 -32.52 0.13
CA MET A 401 9.64 -31.18 -0.08
C MET A 401 11.06 -31.05 0.48
N ASP A 402 12.05 -31.39 -0.35
CA ASP A 402 13.46 -31.18 -0.02
C ASP A 402 13.90 -29.70 -0.20
N ALA A 403 15.16 -29.41 0.12
CA ALA A 403 15.72 -28.06 -0.02
C ALA A 403 15.64 -27.51 -1.46
N SER A 404 15.72 -28.37 -2.48
CA SER A 404 15.65 -27.95 -3.89
C SER A 404 14.22 -27.58 -4.27
N ASN A 405 13.24 -28.38 -3.84
CA ASN A 405 11.81 -28.14 -4.07
C ASN A 405 11.33 -26.89 -3.32
N LEU A 406 11.77 -26.69 -2.07
CA LEU A 406 11.46 -25.50 -1.29
C LEU A 406 12.09 -24.25 -1.89
N ALA A 407 13.34 -24.33 -2.36
CA ALA A 407 13.99 -23.22 -3.04
C ALA A 407 13.28 -22.82 -4.34
N MET A 408 12.84 -23.82 -5.12
CA MET A 408 12.07 -23.60 -6.36
C MET A 408 10.82 -22.75 -6.12
N VAL A 409 10.09 -23.04 -5.05
CA VAL A 409 8.81 -22.35 -4.76
C VAL A 409 8.99 -21.04 -4.00
N MET A 410 10.09 -20.87 -3.25
CA MET A 410 10.29 -19.70 -2.39
C MET A 410 11.16 -18.60 -3.01
N ALA A 411 12.18 -18.96 -3.80
CA ALA A 411 13.06 -18.00 -4.47
C ALA A 411 12.33 -16.86 -5.21
N PRO A 412 11.31 -17.12 -6.05
CA PRO A 412 10.61 -16.06 -6.79
C PRO A 412 9.77 -15.12 -5.90
N ASN A 413 9.56 -15.46 -4.62
CA ASN A 413 8.86 -14.57 -3.69
C ASN A 413 9.84 -13.69 -2.88
N CYS A 414 11.14 -14.03 -2.86
CA CYS A 414 12.17 -13.31 -2.09
C CYS A 414 13.10 -12.46 -2.95
N LEU A 415 13.30 -12.85 -4.21
CA LEU A 415 14.15 -12.20 -5.19
C LEU A 415 13.28 -11.74 -6.38
N ARG A 416 13.66 -10.65 -7.03
CA ARG A 416 12.91 -10.10 -8.18
C ARG A 416 13.88 -9.75 -9.30
N CYS A 417 13.80 -10.49 -10.41
CA CYS A 417 14.51 -10.13 -11.64
C CYS A 417 13.92 -8.83 -12.21
N THR A 418 14.76 -7.82 -12.42
CA THR A 418 14.36 -6.53 -13.02
C THR A 418 14.55 -6.49 -14.53
N SER A 419 15.11 -7.54 -15.13
CA SER A 419 15.26 -7.66 -16.58
C SER A 419 13.91 -7.86 -17.25
N ILE A 420 13.75 -7.25 -18.42
CA ILE A 420 12.60 -7.48 -19.33
C ILE A 420 12.92 -8.50 -20.43
N ASP A 421 14.17 -8.95 -20.58
CA ASP A 421 14.56 -9.98 -21.56
C ASP A 421 14.15 -11.37 -21.03
N PRO A 422 13.24 -12.08 -21.71
CA PRO A 422 12.79 -13.41 -21.29
C PRO A 422 13.92 -14.43 -21.09
N ARG A 423 15.02 -14.33 -21.86
CA ARG A 423 16.18 -15.22 -21.72
C ARG A 423 16.89 -14.99 -20.41
N VAL A 424 17.12 -13.73 -20.06
CA VAL A 424 17.74 -13.34 -18.78
C VAL A 424 16.84 -13.71 -17.62
N ILE A 425 15.53 -13.50 -17.73
CA ILE A 425 14.56 -13.91 -16.70
C ILE A 425 14.64 -15.42 -16.46
N PHE A 426 14.63 -16.22 -17.52
CA PHE A 426 14.68 -17.68 -17.42
C PHE A 426 16.01 -18.19 -16.84
N ASP A 427 17.14 -17.65 -17.30
CA ASP A 427 18.46 -18.02 -16.79
C ASP A 427 18.63 -17.63 -15.33
N ASN A 428 18.16 -16.44 -14.95
CA ASN A 428 18.25 -15.98 -13.59
C ASN A 428 17.33 -16.77 -12.65
N ALA A 429 16.14 -17.19 -13.08
CA ALA A 429 15.27 -18.03 -12.25
C ALA A 429 16.00 -19.27 -11.73
N ARG A 430 16.82 -19.93 -12.57
CA ARG A 430 17.66 -21.07 -12.15
C ARG A 430 18.68 -20.69 -11.08
N LYS A 431 19.30 -19.51 -11.22
CA LYS A 431 20.31 -18.99 -10.28
C LYS A 431 19.67 -18.52 -8.97
N GLU A 432 18.48 -17.93 -9.00
CA GLU A 432 17.69 -17.57 -7.82
C GLU A 432 17.37 -18.81 -6.98
N MET A 433 16.90 -19.89 -7.62
CA MET A 433 16.63 -21.17 -6.97
C MET A 433 17.91 -21.75 -6.34
N ALA A 434 19.03 -21.75 -7.08
CA ALA A 434 20.30 -22.25 -6.56
C ALA A 434 20.80 -21.42 -5.35
N PHE A 435 20.70 -20.10 -5.41
CA PHE A 435 21.05 -19.20 -4.32
C PHE A 435 20.19 -19.48 -3.06
N MET A 436 18.86 -19.55 -3.20
CA MET A 436 17.96 -19.86 -2.09
C MET A 436 18.26 -21.25 -1.49
N ARG A 437 18.54 -22.24 -2.34
CA ARG A 437 18.93 -23.59 -1.89
C ARG A 437 20.22 -23.58 -1.07
N LEU A 438 21.23 -22.80 -1.46
CA LEU A 438 22.46 -22.66 -0.68
C LEU A 438 22.19 -22.09 0.71
N LEU A 439 21.29 -21.12 0.82
CA LEU A 439 20.90 -20.57 2.13
C LEU A 439 20.19 -21.61 2.98
N ILE A 440 19.21 -22.33 2.42
CA ILE A 440 18.49 -23.40 3.15
C ILE A 440 19.47 -24.46 3.70
N LEU A 441 20.49 -24.84 2.91
CA LEU A 441 21.43 -25.89 3.29
C LEU A 441 22.57 -25.45 4.22
N HIS A 442 23.01 -24.20 4.13
CA HIS A 442 24.29 -23.79 4.74
C HIS A 442 24.20 -22.57 5.67
N PHE A 443 23.12 -21.80 5.62
CA PHE A 443 22.96 -20.67 6.53
C PHE A 443 22.47 -21.16 7.90
N ASP A 444 23.27 -20.94 8.93
CA ASP A 444 22.86 -21.21 10.30
C ASP A 444 21.86 -20.15 10.76
N ALA A 445 20.58 -20.53 10.76
CA ALA A 445 19.47 -19.71 11.22
C ALA A 445 18.90 -20.19 12.56
N SER A 446 19.59 -21.08 13.28
CA SER A 446 19.13 -21.64 14.57
C SER A 446 18.87 -20.58 15.63
N PHE A 447 19.56 -19.44 15.57
CA PHE A 447 19.34 -18.28 16.44
C PHE A 447 17.94 -17.64 16.30
N MET A 448 17.14 -18.06 15.32
CA MET A 448 15.74 -17.65 15.16
C MET A 448 14.74 -18.53 15.89
N GLU A 449 15.19 -19.61 16.53
CA GLU A 449 14.31 -20.47 17.33
C GLU A 449 13.65 -19.65 18.46
N GLY A 450 12.32 -19.66 18.49
CA GLY A 450 11.53 -18.92 19.49
C GLY A 450 11.51 -17.39 19.32
N VAL A 451 11.99 -16.86 18.19
CA VAL A 451 11.91 -15.42 17.88
C VAL A 451 10.59 -15.09 17.17
N TYR A 452 9.89 -14.06 17.67
CA TYR A 452 8.62 -13.58 17.15
C TYR A 452 8.61 -12.05 16.94
#